data_AF-W1I8D9-F1
#
_entry.id   AF-W1I8D9-F1
#
_cell.length_a   1.000
_cell.length_b   1.000
_cell.length_c   1.000
_cell.angle_alpha   90.00
_cell.angle_beta   90.00
_cell.angle_gamma   90.00
#
_symmetry.space_group_name_H-M   'P 1'
#
loop_
_entity.id
_entity.type
_entity.pdbx_description
1 polymer ?
#
loop_
_entity_poly.entity_id
_entity_poly.type
_entity_poly.pdbx_seq_one_letter_code
_entity_poly.pdbx_strand_id
1 'polypeptide(L)' 'EQDSMNDPVADEVRSLLDGHIVLSRKLAERGHYPAIDVLASLSRTLANVAEAEHLRAGIN' A
#
# COMPACT_ATOMS: atom_id res chain seq x y z
N GLU A 1 -14.81 13.80 3.07
CA GLU A 1 -14.69 14.30 1.70
C GLU A 1 -13.75 13.39 0.94
N GLN A 2 -14.23 12.89 -0.21
CA GLN A 2 -13.52 12.24 -1.32
C GLN A 2 -12.53 11.12 -0.98
N ASP A 3 -13.01 9.88 -1.07
CA ASP A 3 -12.15 8.70 -1.23
C ASP A 3 -11.34 8.90 -2.52
N SER A 4 -10.05 9.26 -2.38
CA SER A 4 -9.21 9.79 -3.46
C SER A 4 -8.78 8.73 -4.49
N MET A 5 -9.53 7.63 -4.60
CA MET A 5 -9.22 6.51 -5.49
C MET A 5 -9.43 6.84 -6.97
N ASN A 6 -9.98 8.01 -7.30
CA ASN A 6 -10.17 8.49 -8.67
C ASN A 6 -9.56 9.87 -8.92
N ASP A 7 -8.57 10.28 -8.11
CA ASP A 7 -7.81 11.49 -8.39
C ASP A 7 -6.78 11.22 -9.50
N PRO A 8 -6.90 11.83 -10.69
CA PRO A 8 -6.00 11.59 -11.81
C PRO A 8 -4.54 11.94 -11.49
N VAL A 9 -4.29 12.88 -10.57
CA VAL A 9 -2.93 13.21 -10.13
C VAL A 9 -2.36 12.08 -9.29
N ALA A 10 -3.16 11.52 -8.38
CA ALA A 10 -2.73 10.40 -7.55
C ALA A 10 -2.47 9.14 -8.39
N ASP A 11 -3.28 8.90 -9.42
CA ASP A 11 -3.09 7.78 -10.35
C ASP A 11 -1.79 7.90 -11.15
N GLU A 12 -1.49 9.10 -11.66
CA GLU A 12 -0.23 9.34 -12.36
C GLU A 12 0.98 9.10 -11.45
N VAL A 13 0.93 9.59 -10.20
CA VAL A 13 1.99 9.34 -9.22
C VAL A 13 2.15 7.83 -8.92
N ARG A 14 1.04 7.09 -8.75
CA ARG A 14 1.09 5.63 -8.55
C ARG A 14 1.67 4.88 -9.76
N SER A 15 1.46 5.41 -10.97
CA SER A 15 2.03 4.86 -12.20
C SER A 15 3.55 4.98 -12.22
N LEU A 16 4.05 6.18 -11.87
CA LEU A 16 5.47 6.55 -11.90
C LEU A 16 6.32 5.92 -10.79
N LEU A 17 5.73 5.65 -9.62
CA LEU A 17 6.46 5.12 -8.46
C LEU A 17 6.56 3.58 -8.46
N ASP A 18 7.59 3.07 -7.80
CA ASP A 18 7.83 1.63 -7.60
C ASP A 18 6.97 1.00 -6.49
N GLY A 19 5.98 1.74 -5.98
CA GLY A 19 5.09 1.30 -4.93
C GLY A 19 4.32 2.46 -4.32
N HIS A 20 3.33 2.12 -3.50
CA HIS A 20 2.55 3.09 -2.73
C HIS A 20 1.96 2.42 -1.49
N ILE A 21 1.76 3.21 -0.44
CA ILE A 21 1.12 2.81 0.80
C ILE A 21 -0.19 3.60 0.93
N VAL A 22 -1.31 2.90 1.02
CA VAL A 22 -2.63 3.51 1.22
C VAL A 22 -2.97 3.48 2.70
N LEU A 23 -3.40 4.63 3.23
CA LEU A 23 -3.86 4.75 4.61
C LEU A 23 -5.39 4.72 4.66
N SER A 24 -5.94 3.81 5.45
CA SER A 24 -7.38 3.62 5.62
C SER A 24 -7.90 4.43 6.79
N ARG A 25 -8.86 5.32 6.50
CA ARG A 25 -9.61 6.04 7.53
C ARG A 25 -10.36 5.09 8.47
N LYS A 26 -10.95 4.01 7.94
CA LYS A 26 -11.65 2.98 8.71
C LYS A 26 -10.75 2.28 9.72
N LEU A 27 -9.48 2.02 9.37
CA LEU A 27 -8.51 1.46 10.30
C LEU A 27 -8.12 2.46 11.39
N ALA A 28 -7.87 3.72 11.00
CA ALA A 28 -7.54 4.79 11.94
C ALA A 28 -8.67 5.05 12.95
N GLU A 29 -9.92 5.10 12.52
CA GLU A 29 -11.10 5.29 13.39
C GLU A 29 -11.30 4.16 14.40
N ARG A 30 -10.75 2.96 14.12
CA ARG A 30 -10.73 1.81 15.04
C ARG A 30 -9.51 1.81 15.97
N GLY A 31 -8.67 2.84 15.92
CA GLY A 31 -7.42 2.91 16.69
C GLY A 31 -6.32 1.99 16.18
N HIS A 32 -6.44 1.44 14.95
CA HIS A 32 -5.43 0.56 14.37
C HIS A 32 -4.35 1.39 13.67
N TYR A 33 -3.14 1.36 14.22
CA TYR A 33 -1.99 2.10 13.69
C TYR A 33 -0.75 1.22 13.56
N PRO A 34 0.04 1.39 12.50
CA PRO A 34 -0.20 2.28 11.36
C PRO A 34 -1.42 1.82 10.53
N ALA A 35 -2.24 2.78 10.07
CA ALA A 35 -3.54 2.50 9.45
C ALA A 35 -3.42 2.07 7.98
N ILE A 36 -2.53 1.14 7.68
CA ILE A 36 -2.20 0.72 6.31
C ILE A 36 -3.28 -0.22 5.78
N ASP A 37 -3.85 0.12 4.63
CA ASP A 37 -4.64 -0.81 3.84
C ASP A 37 -3.71 -1.72 3.05
N VAL A 38 -3.51 -2.94 3.53
CA VAL A 38 -2.55 -3.89 2.95
C VAL A 38 -2.95 -4.28 1.53
N LEU A 39 -4.25 -4.43 1.24
CA LEU A 39 -4.73 -4.89 -0.06
C LEU A 39 -4.71 -3.78 -1.10
N ALA A 40 -4.85 -2.52 -0.68
CA ALA A 40 -4.75 -1.36 -1.55
C ALA A 40 -3.31 -0.83 -1.69
N SER A 41 -2.33 -1.39 -0.98
CA SER A 41 -0.92 -1.00 -1.04
C SER A 41 -0.09 -1.97 -1.89
N LEU A 42 1.01 -1.49 -2.48
CA LEU A 42 1.87 -2.30 -3.34
C LEU A 42 3.34 -1.89 -3.20
N SER A 43 4.23 -2.88 -3.27
CA SER A 43 5.66 -2.68 -3.52
C SER A 43 6.09 -3.52 -4.73
N ARG A 44 6.59 -2.87 -5.80
CA ARG A 44 7.10 -3.54 -7.01
C ARG A 44 8.53 -4.05 -6.83
N THR A 45 9.26 -3.52 -5.85
CA THR A 45 10.67 -3.86 -5.60
C THR A 45 10.85 -4.90 -4.49
N LEU A 46 9.77 -5.32 -3.81
CA LEU A 46 9.82 -6.27 -2.70
C LEU A 46 10.65 -7.52 -3.02
N ALA A 47 10.42 -8.11 -4.21
CA ALA A 47 11.13 -9.31 -4.66
C ALA A 47 12.64 -9.10 -4.85
N ASN A 48 13.09 -7.86 -5.03
CA ASN A 48 14.50 -7.52 -5.26
C ASN A 48 15.25 -7.19 -3.96
N VAL A 49 14.53 -6.84 -2.88
CA VAL A 49 15.14 -6.30 -1.65
C VAL A 49 14.86 -7.15 -0.41
N ALA A 50 13.83 -7.99 -0.42
CA ALA A 50 13.49 -8.82 0.71
C ALA A 50 14.19 -10.18 0.64
N GLU A 51 14.58 -10.68 1.81
CA GLU A 51 15.10 -12.03 1.96
C GLU A 51 14.05 -13.08 1.57
N ALA A 52 14.51 -14.24 1.07
CA ALA A 52 13.62 -15.30 0.59
C ALA A 52 12.64 -15.80 1.66
N GLU A 53 13.06 -15.81 2.94
CA GLU A 53 12.19 -16.16 4.06
C GLU A 53 11.05 -15.14 4.24
N HIS A 54 11.35 -13.84 4.14
CA HIS A 54 10.35 -12.78 4.27
C HIS A 54 9.32 -12.85 3.13
N LEU A 55 9.77 -13.08 1.90
CA LEU A 55 8.87 -13.25 0.74
C LEU A 55 7.93 -14.44 0.94
N ARG A 56 8.44 -15.58 1.42
CA ARG A 56 7.63 -16.78 1.66
C ARG A 56 6.58 -16.56 2.75
N ALA A 57 6.91 -15.82 3.81
CA ALA A 57 5.95 -15.52 4.88
C ALA A 57 4.81 -14.60 4.42
N GLY A 58 5.04 -13.77 3.40
CA GLY A 58 4.05 -12.83 2.86
C GLY A 58 3.17 -13.39 1.74
N ILE A 59 3.52 -14.54 1.16
CA ILE A 59 2.73 -15.21 0.11
C ILE A 59 1.90 -16.30 0.79
N ASN A 60 0.60 -16.05 0.96
CA ASN A 60 -0.38 -17.07 1.38
C ASN A 60 -0.72 -18.02 0.23
#